data_AF-A0A933ARH4-F1
#
_entry.id   AF-A0A933ARH4-F1
#
_cell.length_a   1.000
_cell.length_b   1.000
_cell.length_c   1.000
_cell.angle_alpha   90.00
_cell.angle_beta   90.00
_cell.angle_gamma   90.00
#
_symmetry.space_group_name_H-M   'P 1'
#
loop_
_entity.id
_entity.type
_entity.pdbx_description
1 polymer ?
#
loop_
_entity_poly.entity_id
_entity_poly.type
_entity_poly.pdbx_seq_one_letter_code
_entity_poly.pdbx_strand_id
1 'polypeptide(L)'
;MVHLVLLLAASVLTASTGLLPAGAPVQPPQARIAGTQLALISTIPAVALRDQAAAPAPETNPYLDVELVDEGVDAEGRWFQTLRLTIKAGGTLADASEAIYGDQMHNDEMFEAARRTNPELRGPQFVPIGQQLEVTVSAASTYVVQEMTMDEATGASIKSFFNGAQETVYPKARAGLLRIVDFPADARASTFVFSLDERVLEIAPGSRLFEYRYNPGDAFADIVQSTYGVASAKAMQDFIARTGWTPDRWPPKANESRRVILSTVTAWEDEPITPVTVAPSGSITSQKLIELNEERAAAGVYPIAFAGSGTTFRVRITDSTLTARDVSRLLYGSEDSYLSIATKGGISLPVDGAGKVPDDFNPVMLGRVFDVHVDYVDEMFVLNVYGRDPRIRANITRLVNGTVIVDYERATPEESGLQRGVYYPTGYKKVAYRLNDTIYILVDFLHFVFGRPADSLNRYAQDLDRQDFVASVIWNWMPGLPRELGDVVDQSRIVDTEDGRILEVVVAPGAYSGLQGTIFYTWWIANPFLTLLTMVFIASMIVIGLTQLLRRRR
;
A
#
# COMPACT_ATOMS: atom_id res chain seq x y z
N MET A 1 21.29 -3.99 57.31
CA MET A 1 21.50 -5.19 56.48
C MET A 1 20.71 -5.15 55.17
N VAL A 2 19.44 -4.74 55.17
CA VAL A 2 18.58 -4.66 53.96
C VAL A 2 19.12 -3.69 52.88
N HIS A 3 19.71 -2.54 53.24
CA HIS A 3 20.30 -1.61 52.25
C HIS A 3 21.66 -2.02 51.66
N LEU A 4 22.39 -2.93 52.30
CA LEU A 4 23.70 -3.39 51.79
C LEU A 4 23.54 -4.55 50.78
N VAL A 5 22.44 -5.32 50.90
CA VAL A 5 22.07 -6.39 49.95
C VAL A 5 21.55 -5.80 48.62
N LEU A 6 20.85 -4.66 48.68
CA LEU A 6 20.40 -3.91 47.49
C LEU A 6 21.54 -3.34 46.63
N LEU A 7 22.67 -2.97 47.24
CA LEU A 7 23.85 -2.42 46.54
C LEU A 7 24.71 -3.48 45.83
N LEU A 8 24.63 -4.75 46.26
CA LEU A 8 25.33 -5.88 45.62
C LEU A 8 24.51 -6.51 44.48
N ALA A 9 23.18 -6.47 44.53
CA ALA A 9 22.32 -6.89 43.42
C ALA A 9 22.42 -5.92 42.22
N ALA A 10 22.65 -4.63 42.48
CA ALA A 10 22.83 -3.63 41.43
C ALA A 10 24.14 -3.80 40.63
N SER A 11 25.22 -4.27 41.27
CA SER A 11 26.54 -4.40 40.63
C SER A 11 26.70 -5.67 39.78
N VAL A 12 25.92 -6.72 40.05
CA VAL A 12 25.88 -7.93 39.20
C VAL A 12 25.03 -7.72 37.95
N LEU A 13 23.98 -6.88 38.00
CA LEU A 13 23.18 -6.53 36.81
C LEU A 13 23.85 -5.51 35.87
N THR A 14 24.75 -4.65 36.37
CA THR A 14 25.51 -3.73 35.51
C THR A 14 26.66 -4.40 34.75
N ALA A 15 27.06 -5.62 35.12
CA ALA A 15 28.09 -6.38 34.42
C ALA A 15 27.55 -7.12 33.17
N SER A 16 26.23 -7.20 32.99
CA SER A 16 25.57 -7.86 31.85
C SER A 16 24.90 -6.89 30.86
N THR A 17 24.96 -5.57 31.09
CA THR A 17 24.40 -4.55 30.16
C THR A 17 25.48 -3.67 29.51
N GLY A 18 26.74 -4.11 29.51
CA GLY A 18 27.86 -3.44 28.86
C GLY A 18 28.14 -3.94 27.44
N LEU A 19 27.25 -3.68 26.49
CA LEU A 19 27.54 -3.75 25.05
C LEU A 19 27.07 -2.45 24.40
N LEU A 20 27.96 -1.46 24.35
CA LEU A 20 27.83 -0.32 23.44
C LEU A 20 28.20 -0.76 22.01
N PRO A 21 27.66 -0.07 20.99
CA PRO A 21 27.61 -0.54 19.62
C PRO A 21 28.95 -0.32 18.92
N ALA A 22 29.45 -1.36 18.26
CA ALA A 22 30.51 -1.24 17.27
C ALA A 22 30.08 -1.95 15.98
N GLY A 23 29.14 -1.32 15.28
CA GLY A 23 28.74 -1.67 13.92
C GLY A 23 28.87 -0.42 13.06
N ALA A 24 30.09 -0.09 12.66
CA ALA A 24 30.30 0.86 11.57
C ALA A 24 29.59 0.31 10.31
N PRO A 25 28.92 1.15 9.51
CA PRO A 25 28.38 0.71 8.25
C PRO A 25 29.54 0.30 7.34
N VAL A 26 29.63 -0.99 7.02
CA VAL A 26 30.45 -1.48 5.92
C VAL A 26 29.83 -0.91 4.64
N GLN A 27 30.40 0.17 4.14
CA GLN A 27 30.16 0.63 2.78
C GLN A 27 30.61 -0.46 1.80
N PRO A 28 29.76 -0.93 0.88
CA PRO A 28 30.24 -1.70 -0.24
C PRO A 28 31.15 -0.82 -1.11
N PRO A 29 32.16 -1.40 -1.79
CA PRO A 29 33.14 -0.66 -2.56
C PRO A 29 32.46 0.14 -3.67
N GLN A 30 32.71 1.44 -3.70
CA GLN A 30 32.44 2.29 -4.85
C GLN A 30 33.30 1.82 -6.03
N ALA A 31 32.70 1.01 -6.91
CA ALA A 31 33.22 0.82 -8.26
C ALA A 31 33.05 2.16 -9.01
N ARG A 32 34.13 2.94 -9.09
CA ARG A 32 34.28 3.97 -10.11
C ARG A 32 34.38 3.28 -11.47
N ILE A 33 33.25 3.14 -12.16
CA ILE A 33 33.25 3.01 -13.62
C ILE A 33 33.05 4.40 -14.19
N ALA A 34 34.14 4.91 -14.75
CA ALA A 34 34.16 6.10 -15.56
C ALA A 34 33.28 5.90 -16.80
N GLY A 35 32.42 6.90 -17.03
CA GLY A 35 31.99 7.41 -18.34
C GLY A 35 31.69 6.42 -19.46
N THR A 36 30.40 6.24 -19.73
CA THR A 36 29.84 6.55 -21.06
C THR A 36 28.37 6.95 -20.87
N GLN A 37 28.08 8.25 -20.79
CA GLN A 37 26.71 8.73 -21.05
C GLN A 37 26.45 8.57 -22.55
N LEU A 38 25.79 7.48 -22.93
CA LEU A 38 25.03 7.46 -24.17
C LEU A 38 23.74 8.23 -23.88
N ALA A 39 23.81 9.54 -24.08
CA ALA A 39 22.63 10.37 -24.28
C ALA A 39 21.95 9.84 -25.54
N LEU A 40 20.94 8.98 -25.36
CA LEU A 40 19.96 8.73 -26.40
C LEU A 40 19.12 10.01 -26.48
N ILE A 41 19.60 10.95 -27.28
CA ILE A 41 18.82 12.10 -27.74
C ILE A 41 17.68 11.49 -28.55
N SER A 42 16.53 11.27 -27.93
CA SER A 42 15.29 11.17 -28.69
C SER A 42 15.02 12.56 -29.25
N THR A 43 15.58 12.84 -30.42
CA THR A 43 15.14 13.92 -31.29
C THR A 43 13.68 13.66 -31.60
N ILE A 44 12.77 14.21 -30.81
CA ILE A 44 11.46 14.60 -31.32
C ILE A 44 11.80 15.62 -32.40
N PRO A 45 11.46 15.39 -33.68
CA PRO A 45 11.70 16.41 -34.67
C PRO A 45 10.94 17.64 -34.21
N ALA A 46 11.67 18.75 -34.02
CA ALA A 46 11.07 20.06 -34.05
C ALA A 46 10.31 20.13 -35.38
N VAL A 47 9.00 19.91 -35.33
CA VAL A 47 8.13 20.26 -36.43
C VAL A 47 8.28 21.77 -36.52
N ALA A 48 9.10 22.20 -37.48
CA ALA A 48 9.13 23.57 -37.91
C ALA A 48 7.68 24.01 -38.07
N LEU A 49 7.31 25.08 -37.36
CA LEU A 49 6.16 25.91 -37.68
C LEU A 49 6.29 26.26 -39.16
N ARG A 50 5.69 25.42 -40.01
CA ARG A 50 5.48 25.72 -41.41
C ARG A 50 4.37 26.75 -41.40
N ASP A 51 4.65 27.89 -42.03
CA ASP A 51 3.64 28.76 -42.61
C ASP A 51 2.74 27.90 -43.51
N GLN A 52 1.70 27.33 -42.92
CA GLN A 52 0.63 26.67 -43.63
C GLN A 52 -0.49 27.69 -43.64
N ALA A 53 -0.62 28.39 -44.77
CA ALA A 53 -1.77 29.23 -45.04
C ALA A 53 -3.03 28.44 -44.67
N ALA A 54 -3.78 28.95 -43.71
CA ALA A 54 -4.96 28.32 -43.16
C ALA A 54 -5.89 27.90 -44.31
N ALA A 55 -6.19 26.60 -44.39
CA ALA A 55 -7.40 26.18 -45.09
C ALA A 55 -8.58 26.85 -44.36
N PRO A 56 -9.58 27.39 -45.08
CA PRO A 56 -10.72 28.03 -44.44
C PRO A 56 -11.41 27.02 -43.52
N ALA A 57 -11.56 27.38 -42.23
CA ALA A 57 -12.24 26.57 -41.25
C ALA A 57 -13.68 26.27 -41.74
N PRO A 58 -14.22 25.06 -41.48
CA PRO A 58 -15.65 24.84 -41.65
C PRO A 58 -16.41 25.86 -40.79
N GLU A 59 -17.39 26.57 -41.36
CA GLU A 59 -18.19 27.58 -40.64
C GLU A 59 -18.88 26.92 -39.42
N THR A 60 -18.30 27.09 -38.24
CA THR A 60 -18.75 26.44 -36.99
C THR A 60 -19.97 27.13 -36.38
N ASN A 61 -20.27 28.37 -36.78
CA ASN A 61 -21.49 29.09 -36.41
C ASN A 61 -22.11 29.76 -37.66
N PRO A 62 -23.34 29.41 -38.07
CA PRO A 62 -23.98 30.00 -39.25
C PRO A 62 -24.30 31.49 -39.06
N TYR A 63 -24.30 31.98 -37.82
CA TYR A 63 -24.72 33.32 -37.44
C TYR A 63 -23.56 34.26 -37.12
N LEU A 64 -22.33 33.76 -37.03
CA LEU A 64 -21.14 34.51 -36.63
C LEU A 64 -19.91 34.06 -37.40
N ASP A 65 -19.02 35.02 -37.67
CA ASP A 65 -17.62 34.73 -37.98
C ASP A 65 -16.75 35.19 -36.82
N VAL A 66 -15.75 34.41 -36.41
CA VAL A 66 -14.88 34.72 -35.27
C VAL A 66 -13.42 34.57 -35.69
N GLU A 67 -12.67 35.65 -35.55
CA GLU A 67 -11.26 35.74 -35.91
C GLU A 67 -10.43 36.17 -34.68
N LEU A 68 -9.32 35.49 -34.41
CA LEU A 68 -8.34 35.95 -33.43
C LEU A 68 -7.50 37.08 -34.05
N VAL A 69 -7.61 38.29 -33.52
CA VAL A 69 -6.90 39.49 -34.02
C VAL A 69 -5.55 39.66 -33.34
N ASP A 70 -5.52 39.47 -32.02
CA ASP A 70 -4.33 39.68 -31.21
C ASP A 70 -4.31 38.73 -30.01
N GLU A 71 -3.11 38.38 -29.55
CA GLU A 71 -2.91 37.63 -28.33
C GLU A 71 -1.66 38.11 -27.60
N GLY A 72 -1.73 38.16 -26.28
CA GLY A 72 -0.64 38.74 -25.50
C GLY A 72 -0.72 38.46 -24.02
N VAL A 73 0.31 38.91 -23.31
CA VAL A 73 0.33 38.94 -21.86
C VAL A 73 0.41 40.41 -21.46
N ASP A 74 -0.51 40.86 -20.62
CA ASP A 74 -0.50 42.24 -20.15
C ASP A 74 0.62 42.50 -19.12
N ALA A 75 0.75 43.75 -18.68
CA ALA A 75 1.79 44.16 -17.73
C ALA A 75 1.67 43.45 -16.36
N GLU A 76 0.49 42.92 -16.04
CA GLU A 76 0.23 42.16 -14.81
C GLU A 76 0.47 40.65 -14.99
N GLY A 77 0.89 40.20 -16.18
CA GLY A 77 1.13 38.79 -16.46
C GLY A 77 -0.11 38.00 -16.86
N ARG A 78 -1.25 38.66 -17.14
CA ARG A 78 -2.50 37.97 -17.53
C ARG A 78 -2.51 37.73 -19.04
N TRP A 79 -2.80 36.49 -19.41
CA TRP A 79 -2.93 36.09 -20.80
C TRP A 79 -4.30 36.48 -21.36
N PHE A 80 -4.29 37.25 -22.44
CA PHE A 80 -5.50 37.72 -23.13
C PHE A 80 -5.51 37.36 -24.61
N GLN A 81 -6.71 37.32 -25.17
CA GLN A 81 -7.00 37.21 -26.60
C GLN A 81 -7.98 38.30 -27.00
N THR A 82 -7.72 38.97 -28.12
CA THR A 82 -8.65 39.90 -28.75
C THR A 82 -9.29 39.24 -29.95
N LEU A 83 -10.60 39.04 -29.86
CA LEU A 83 -11.40 38.36 -30.88
C LEU A 83 -12.21 39.39 -31.66
N ARG A 84 -12.18 39.31 -32.99
CA ARG A 84 -13.10 40.04 -33.87
C ARG A 84 -14.24 39.13 -34.25
N LEU A 85 -15.45 39.56 -33.95
CA LEU A 85 -16.67 38.87 -34.33
C LEU A 85 -17.39 39.66 -35.41
N THR A 86 -17.82 38.98 -36.47
CA THR A 86 -18.66 39.55 -37.53
C THR A 86 -20.05 38.93 -37.46
N ILE A 87 -21.07 39.74 -37.20
CA ILE A 87 -22.46 39.28 -37.14
C ILE A 87 -22.96 38.92 -38.55
N LYS A 88 -23.39 37.67 -38.79
CA LYS A 88 -24.02 37.25 -40.05
C LYS A 88 -25.54 37.43 -40.00
N ALA A 89 -26.23 37.15 -41.10
CA ALA A 89 -27.68 37.27 -41.18
C ALA A 89 -28.38 36.39 -40.13
N GLY A 90 -29.20 37.00 -39.27
CA GLY A 90 -29.92 36.31 -38.19
C GLY A 90 -29.14 36.16 -36.88
N GLY A 91 -27.86 36.55 -36.84
CA GLY A 91 -27.07 36.52 -35.61
C GLY A 91 -27.36 37.65 -34.64
N THR A 92 -27.12 37.39 -33.37
CA THR A 92 -27.40 38.28 -32.25
C THR A 92 -26.16 38.43 -31.35
N LEU A 93 -26.20 39.41 -30.43
CA LEU A 93 -25.17 39.53 -29.40
C LEU A 93 -25.19 38.36 -28.40
N ALA A 94 -26.33 37.66 -28.28
CA ALA A 94 -26.44 36.47 -27.44
C ALA A 94 -25.65 35.32 -28.05
N ASP A 95 -25.72 35.16 -29.37
CA ASP A 95 -24.89 34.20 -30.09
C ASP A 95 -23.39 34.54 -29.93
N ALA A 96 -23.05 35.83 -29.89
CA ALA A 96 -21.66 36.29 -29.73
C ALA A 96 -21.14 35.98 -28.32
N SER A 97 -21.97 36.24 -27.30
CA SER A 97 -21.70 35.85 -25.92
C SER A 97 -21.50 34.33 -25.82
N GLU A 98 -22.38 33.55 -26.43
CA GLU A 98 -22.32 32.09 -26.38
C GLU A 98 -21.08 31.55 -27.09
N ALA A 99 -20.67 32.15 -28.21
CA ALA A 99 -19.48 31.76 -28.95
C ALA A 99 -18.16 32.00 -28.19
N ILE A 100 -18.10 33.04 -27.33
CA ILE A 100 -16.89 33.39 -26.57
C ILE A 100 -16.89 32.71 -25.19
N TYR A 101 -17.99 32.86 -24.45
CA TYR A 101 -18.09 32.51 -23.03
C TYR A 101 -18.83 31.19 -22.79
N GLY A 102 -19.51 30.65 -23.81
CA GLY A 102 -20.33 29.45 -23.66
C GLY A 102 -21.68 29.69 -22.98
N ASP A 103 -22.07 30.95 -22.76
CA ASP A 103 -23.38 31.35 -22.24
C ASP A 103 -23.86 32.68 -22.85
N GLN A 104 -25.13 33.02 -22.63
CA GLN A 104 -25.77 34.22 -23.18
C GLN A 104 -25.80 35.42 -22.21
N MET A 105 -25.05 35.38 -21.10
CA MET A 105 -25.14 36.37 -20.02
C MET A 105 -24.29 37.62 -20.26
N HIS A 106 -23.37 37.63 -21.23
CA HIS A 106 -22.46 38.74 -21.51
C HIS A 106 -22.97 39.71 -22.60
N ASN A 107 -24.29 39.79 -22.81
CA ASN A 107 -24.88 40.64 -23.85
C ASN A 107 -24.52 42.13 -23.74
N ASP A 108 -24.49 42.68 -22.52
CA ASP A 108 -24.16 44.10 -22.31
C ASP A 108 -22.70 44.38 -22.66
N GLU A 109 -21.80 43.45 -22.33
CA GLU A 109 -20.38 43.53 -22.68
C GLU A 109 -20.18 43.49 -24.20
N MET A 110 -20.87 42.58 -24.88
CA MET A 110 -20.88 42.49 -26.35
C MET A 110 -21.45 43.76 -26.99
N PHE A 111 -22.50 44.33 -26.40
CA PHE A 111 -23.10 45.57 -26.90
C PHE A 111 -22.15 46.76 -26.74
N GLU A 112 -21.49 46.89 -25.60
CA GLU A 112 -20.49 47.93 -25.38
C GLU A 112 -19.31 47.79 -26.35
N ALA A 113 -18.86 46.57 -26.63
CA ALA A 113 -17.85 46.31 -27.66
C ALA A 113 -18.33 46.74 -29.06
N ALA A 114 -19.55 46.38 -29.44
CA ALA A 114 -20.14 46.78 -30.72
C ALA A 114 -20.29 48.31 -30.84
N ARG A 115 -20.67 48.99 -29.74
CA ARG A 115 -20.84 50.45 -29.72
C ARG A 115 -19.51 51.21 -29.87
N ARG A 116 -18.37 50.63 -29.47
CA ARG A 116 -17.06 51.23 -29.73
C ARG A 116 -16.76 51.32 -31.22
N THR A 117 -17.14 50.29 -31.99
CA THR A 117 -16.96 50.26 -33.45
C THR A 117 -18.04 51.06 -34.18
N ASN A 118 -19.26 51.09 -33.65
CA ASN A 118 -20.38 51.85 -34.21
C ASN A 118 -21.13 52.65 -33.11
N PRO A 119 -20.69 53.89 -32.82
CA PRO A 119 -21.26 54.70 -31.74
C PRO A 119 -22.73 55.07 -31.90
N GLU A 120 -23.29 54.94 -33.12
CA GLU A 120 -24.69 55.26 -33.39
C GLU A 120 -25.68 54.16 -33.00
N LEU A 121 -25.17 53.00 -32.56
CA LEU A 121 -26.00 51.89 -32.08
C LEU A 121 -26.85 52.31 -30.87
N ARG A 122 -28.17 52.24 -31.03
CA ARG A 122 -29.16 52.69 -30.03
C ARG A 122 -29.54 51.62 -29.00
N GLY A 123 -29.16 50.37 -29.21
CA GLY A 123 -29.47 49.25 -28.33
C GLY A 123 -29.01 47.89 -28.89
N PRO A 124 -28.91 46.86 -28.03
CA PRO A 124 -28.39 45.54 -28.38
C PRO A 124 -29.19 44.80 -29.47
N GLN A 125 -30.46 45.15 -29.65
CA GLN A 125 -31.34 44.60 -30.69
C GLN A 125 -31.14 45.21 -32.09
N PHE A 126 -30.33 46.26 -32.23
CA PHE A 126 -30.16 47.01 -33.48
C PHE A 126 -28.81 46.75 -34.17
N VAL A 127 -28.13 45.65 -33.84
CA VAL A 127 -26.82 45.33 -34.42
C VAL A 127 -27.01 44.88 -35.86
N PRO A 128 -26.46 45.60 -36.86
CA PRO A 128 -26.68 45.27 -38.26
C PRO A 128 -25.85 44.06 -38.70
N ILE A 129 -26.32 43.38 -39.76
CA ILE A 129 -25.57 42.34 -40.44
C ILE A 129 -24.24 42.91 -40.94
N GLY A 130 -23.16 42.16 -40.77
CA GLY A 130 -21.80 42.57 -41.11
C GLY A 130 -21.13 43.47 -40.06
N GLN A 131 -21.82 43.81 -38.95
CA GLN A 131 -21.19 44.56 -37.87
C GLN A 131 -20.03 43.75 -37.28
N GLN A 132 -18.88 44.42 -37.16
CA GLN A 132 -17.72 43.90 -36.47
C GLN A 132 -17.64 44.43 -35.05
N LEU A 133 -17.31 43.57 -34.10
CA LEU A 133 -16.97 43.94 -32.72
C LEU A 133 -15.66 43.26 -32.33
N GLU A 134 -14.83 43.97 -31.58
CA GLU A 134 -13.58 43.44 -31.02
C GLU A 134 -13.71 43.36 -29.50
N VAL A 135 -13.45 42.17 -28.95
CA VAL A 135 -13.55 41.88 -27.52
C VAL A 135 -12.25 41.29 -27.03
N THR A 136 -11.68 41.89 -25.98
CA THR A 136 -10.49 41.36 -25.30
C THR A 136 -10.91 40.55 -24.08
N VAL A 137 -10.53 39.29 -24.05
CA VAL A 137 -10.96 38.30 -23.04
C VAL A 137 -9.78 37.57 -22.45
N SER A 138 -9.97 36.96 -21.28
CA SER A 138 -8.99 36.04 -20.69
C SER A 138 -8.97 34.74 -21.51
N ALA A 139 -7.84 34.45 -22.14
CA ALA A 139 -7.69 33.26 -22.99
C ALA A 139 -7.87 31.95 -22.21
N ALA A 140 -7.52 31.96 -20.91
CA ALA A 140 -7.63 30.79 -20.03
C ALA A 140 -9.08 30.41 -19.69
N SER A 141 -10.04 31.29 -19.95
CA SER A 141 -11.48 31.11 -19.65
C SER A 141 -12.36 31.10 -20.89
N THR A 142 -11.76 31.15 -22.09
CA THR A 142 -12.46 31.29 -23.36
C THR A 142 -12.12 30.12 -24.27
N TYR A 143 -13.13 29.41 -24.78
CA TYR A 143 -13.00 28.21 -25.61
C TYR A 143 -13.60 28.44 -27.00
N VAL A 144 -13.06 29.41 -27.73
CA VAL A 144 -13.47 29.68 -29.12
C VAL A 144 -12.85 28.62 -30.03
N VAL A 145 -13.69 27.94 -30.81
CA VAL A 145 -13.29 26.86 -31.72
C VAL A 145 -12.48 27.45 -32.88
N GLN A 146 -11.25 26.99 -33.02
CA GLN A 146 -10.36 27.29 -34.14
C GLN A 146 -10.58 26.31 -35.29
N GLU A 147 -10.68 25.02 -34.99
CA GLU A 147 -10.85 23.96 -35.96
C GLU A 147 -11.76 22.87 -35.38
N MET A 148 -12.60 22.28 -36.23
CA MET A 148 -13.40 21.12 -35.88
C MET A 148 -13.20 20.05 -36.96
N THR A 149 -12.78 18.87 -36.52
CA THR A 149 -12.65 17.69 -37.38
C THR A 149 -13.52 16.57 -36.83
N MET A 150 -13.86 15.61 -37.69
CA MET A 150 -14.59 14.41 -37.32
C MET A 150 -13.70 13.22 -37.62
N ASP A 151 -13.43 12.41 -36.61
CA ASP A 151 -12.72 11.14 -36.78
C ASP A 151 -13.68 10.12 -37.39
N GLU A 152 -13.45 9.73 -38.64
CA GLU A 152 -14.29 8.77 -39.36
C GLU A 152 -14.31 7.38 -38.71
N ALA A 153 -13.22 6.98 -38.03
CA ALA A 153 -13.11 5.65 -37.44
C ALA A 153 -13.94 5.52 -36.16
N THR A 154 -13.99 6.60 -35.36
CA THR A 154 -14.69 6.59 -34.05
C THR A 154 -16.00 7.36 -34.07
N GLY A 155 -16.24 8.17 -35.10
CA GLY A 155 -17.30 9.17 -35.16
C GLY A 155 -17.10 10.35 -34.20
N ALA A 156 -15.94 10.44 -33.53
CA ALA A 156 -15.69 11.48 -32.55
C ALA A 156 -15.55 12.86 -33.20
N SER A 157 -16.12 13.88 -32.57
CA SER A 157 -15.86 15.28 -32.90
C SER A 157 -14.63 15.73 -32.14
N ILE A 158 -13.64 16.25 -32.84
CA ILE A 158 -12.44 16.84 -32.26
C ILE A 158 -12.46 18.34 -32.53
N LYS A 159 -12.48 19.14 -31.47
CA LYS A 159 -12.43 20.61 -31.53
C LYS A 159 -11.10 21.08 -30.96
N SER A 160 -10.40 21.91 -31.73
CA SER A 160 -9.23 22.64 -31.27
C SER A 160 -9.64 24.07 -30.96
N PHE A 161 -9.20 24.61 -29.82
CA PHE A 161 -9.53 25.96 -29.39
C PHE A 161 -8.34 26.91 -29.52
N PHE A 162 -8.60 28.21 -29.68
CA PHE A 162 -7.52 29.22 -29.78
C PHE A 162 -6.64 29.31 -28.53
N ASN A 163 -7.12 28.87 -27.37
CA ASN A 163 -6.31 28.79 -26.17
C ASN A 163 -5.43 27.52 -26.11
N GLY A 164 -5.35 26.76 -27.21
CA GLY A 164 -4.56 25.55 -27.34
C GLY A 164 -5.18 24.31 -26.69
N ALA A 165 -6.35 24.43 -26.03
CA ALA A 165 -7.06 23.26 -25.54
C ALA A 165 -7.64 22.45 -26.71
N GLN A 166 -7.84 21.16 -26.50
CA GLN A 166 -8.45 20.26 -27.46
C GLN A 166 -9.54 19.44 -26.78
N GLU A 167 -10.74 19.44 -27.35
CA GLU A 167 -11.87 18.65 -26.87
C GLU A 167 -12.19 17.54 -27.87
N THR A 168 -12.32 16.31 -27.38
CA THR A 168 -12.82 15.17 -28.15
C THR A 168 -14.14 14.70 -27.55
N VAL A 169 -15.22 14.70 -28.33
CA VAL A 169 -16.56 14.25 -27.91
C VAL A 169 -16.96 13.01 -28.70
N TYR A 170 -17.31 11.94 -27.98
CA TYR A 170 -17.76 10.68 -28.57
C TYR A 170 -19.30 10.65 -28.66
N PRO A 171 -19.89 10.54 -29.87
CA PRO A 171 -21.36 10.51 -30.03
C PRO A 171 -21.98 9.23 -29.45
N LYS A 172 -21.22 8.13 -29.43
CA LYS A 172 -21.53 6.90 -28.72
C LYS A 172 -20.40 6.65 -27.73
N ALA A 173 -20.76 6.44 -26.47
CA ALA A 173 -19.79 6.20 -25.42
C ALA A 173 -18.90 4.99 -25.77
N ARG A 174 -17.58 5.16 -25.78
CA ARG A 174 -16.62 4.07 -26.00
C ARG A 174 -16.09 3.63 -24.63
N ALA A 175 -16.49 2.45 -24.16
CA ALA A 175 -16.23 2.03 -22.78
C ALA A 175 -16.67 3.11 -21.76
N GLY A 176 -17.86 3.67 -21.96
CA GLY A 176 -18.39 4.74 -21.11
C GLY A 176 -17.80 6.13 -21.33
N LEU A 177 -16.70 6.28 -22.07
CA LEU A 177 -16.07 7.58 -22.31
C LEU A 177 -16.92 8.46 -23.23
N LEU A 178 -17.26 9.66 -22.76
CA LEU A 178 -18.04 10.66 -23.49
C LEU A 178 -17.19 11.79 -24.03
N ARG A 179 -16.25 12.27 -23.22
CA ARG A 179 -15.48 13.48 -23.50
C ARG A 179 -14.07 13.35 -22.96
N ILE A 180 -13.10 13.83 -23.75
CA ILE A 180 -11.75 14.15 -23.30
C ILE A 180 -11.53 15.64 -23.56
N VAL A 181 -10.94 16.35 -22.60
CA VAL A 181 -10.42 17.71 -22.82
C VAL A 181 -8.95 17.76 -22.41
N ASP A 182 -8.09 18.03 -23.36
CA ASP A 182 -6.66 18.22 -23.22
C ASP A 182 -6.35 19.70 -23.02
N PHE A 183 -5.67 20.04 -21.94
CA PHE A 183 -5.22 21.41 -21.65
C PHE A 183 -3.72 21.53 -21.95
N PRO A 184 -3.27 22.58 -22.64
CA PRO A 184 -1.87 22.71 -23.03
C PRO A 184 -0.97 22.91 -21.79
N ALA A 185 0.19 22.26 -21.78
CA ALA A 185 1.14 22.28 -20.66
C ALA A 185 2.04 23.52 -20.68
N ASP A 186 2.31 24.05 -21.87
CA ASP A 186 3.09 25.25 -22.16
C ASP A 186 2.26 26.54 -22.13
N ALA A 187 1.06 26.47 -21.55
CA ALA A 187 0.15 27.60 -21.45
C ALA A 187 0.75 28.76 -20.63
N ARG A 188 0.46 29.99 -21.04
CA ARG A 188 0.86 31.22 -20.32
C ARG A 188 0.03 31.44 -19.03
N ALA A 189 -1.03 30.67 -18.83
CA ALA A 189 -1.88 30.73 -17.65
C ALA A 189 -1.48 29.71 -16.60
N SER A 190 -1.67 30.04 -15.32
CA SER A 190 -1.49 29.11 -14.20
C SER A 190 -2.68 28.18 -13.98
N THR A 191 -3.86 28.53 -14.52
CA THR A 191 -5.11 27.76 -14.35
C THR A 191 -6.06 28.08 -15.51
N PHE A 192 -6.73 27.06 -16.02
CA PHE A 192 -7.83 27.14 -16.98
C PHE A 192 -9.18 27.09 -16.26
N VAL A 193 -10.17 27.81 -16.78
CA VAL A 193 -11.53 27.87 -16.22
C VAL A 193 -12.50 27.27 -17.21
N PHE A 194 -12.86 26.00 -17.03
CA PHE A 194 -13.71 25.24 -17.96
C PHE A 194 -15.13 25.07 -17.41
N SER A 195 -16.15 25.45 -18.19
CA SER A 195 -17.56 25.28 -17.82
C SER A 195 -18.13 23.99 -18.41
N LEU A 196 -18.72 23.15 -17.57
CA LEU A 196 -19.37 21.90 -18.00
C LEU A 196 -20.58 21.57 -17.12
N ASP A 197 -21.76 21.48 -17.74
CA ASP A 197 -23.06 21.30 -17.10
C ASP A 197 -23.29 22.30 -15.95
N GLU A 198 -23.15 23.59 -16.25
CA GLU A 198 -23.33 24.71 -15.31
C GLU A 198 -22.33 24.73 -14.13
N ARG A 199 -21.30 23.87 -14.15
CA ARG A 199 -20.23 23.86 -13.16
C ARG A 199 -18.94 24.41 -13.75
N VAL A 200 -18.36 25.36 -13.05
CA VAL A 200 -17.04 25.90 -13.36
C VAL A 200 -15.96 25.03 -12.72
N LEU A 201 -15.00 24.58 -13.51
CA LEU A 201 -13.86 23.76 -13.10
C LEU A 201 -12.57 24.55 -13.28
N GLU A 202 -11.75 24.59 -12.23
CA GLU A 202 -10.38 25.11 -12.29
C GLU A 202 -9.41 23.95 -12.60
N ILE A 203 -8.67 24.08 -13.70
CA ILE A 203 -7.85 23.01 -14.25
C ILE A 203 -6.41 23.49 -14.45
N ALA A 204 -5.44 22.75 -13.92
CA ALA A 204 -4.04 23.09 -14.07
C ALA A 204 -3.56 22.86 -15.53
N PRO A 205 -2.62 23.66 -16.06
CA PRO A 205 -1.99 23.45 -17.35
C PRO A 205 -1.44 22.02 -17.51
N GLY A 206 -1.55 21.47 -18.72
CA GLY A 206 -1.12 20.11 -19.02
C GLY A 206 -2.03 19.02 -18.45
N SER A 207 -3.11 19.37 -17.77
CA SER A 207 -4.06 18.37 -17.28
C SER A 207 -4.93 17.83 -18.43
N ARG A 208 -5.57 16.69 -18.17
CA ARG A 208 -6.58 16.10 -19.04
C ARG A 208 -7.85 15.81 -18.24
N LEU A 209 -8.98 16.33 -18.70
CA LEU A 209 -10.30 16.04 -18.16
C LEU A 209 -10.93 14.89 -18.95
N PHE A 210 -11.47 13.91 -18.23
CA PHE A 210 -12.26 12.82 -18.78
C PHE A 210 -13.66 12.85 -18.21
N GLU A 211 -14.65 12.61 -19.05
CA GLU A 211 -16.04 12.42 -18.65
C GLU A 211 -16.53 11.05 -19.07
N TYR A 212 -17.02 10.30 -18.09
CA TYR A 212 -17.56 8.97 -18.24
C TYR A 212 -19.03 8.94 -17.93
N ARG A 213 -19.77 8.08 -18.63
CA ARG A 213 -21.12 7.65 -18.32
C ARG A 213 -21.15 6.14 -18.41
N TYR A 214 -21.53 5.49 -17.31
CA TYR A 214 -21.59 4.03 -17.28
C TYR A 214 -22.65 3.49 -18.25
N ASN A 215 -22.25 2.58 -19.14
CA ASN A 215 -23.17 1.77 -19.93
C ASN A 215 -23.22 0.33 -19.40
N PRO A 216 -24.41 -0.30 -19.37
CA PRO A 216 -24.52 -1.71 -19.01
C PRO A 216 -23.57 -2.59 -19.84
N GLY A 217 -22.73 -3.35 -19.14
CA GLY A 217 -21.73 -4.23 -19.74
C GLY A 217 -20.31 -3.66 -19.79
N ASP A 218 -20.10 -2.38 -19.50
CA ASP A 218 -18.74 -1.82 -19.39
C ASP A 218 -18.01 -2.47 -18.20
N ALA A 219 -16.76 -2.92 -18.43
CA ALA A 219 -15.90 -3.45 -17.39
C ALA A 219 -15.12 -2.32 -16.70
N PHE A 220 -14.96 -2.42 -15.38
CA PHE A 220 -14.23 -1.42 -14.58
C PHE A 220 -12.79 -1.21 -15.08
N ALA A 221 -12.07 -2.31 -15.38
CA ALA A 221 -10.70 -2.26 -15.85
C ALA A 221 -10.57 -1.56 -17.21
N ASP A 222 -11.54 -1.72 -18.12
CA ASP A 222 -11.53 -1.09 -19.44
C ASP A 222 -11.70 0.43 -19.33
N ILE A 223 -12.57 0.88 -18.41
CA ILE A 223 -12.74 2.31 -18.12
C ILE A 223 -11.44 2.90 -17.58
N VAL A 224 -10.80 2.24 -16.62
CA VAL A 224 -9.50 2.67 -16.08
C VAL A 224 -8.43 2.69 -17.17
N GLN A 225 -8.32 1.63 -17.98
CA GLN A 225 -7.40 1.56 -19.13
C GLN A 225 -7.62 2.74 -20.09
N SER A 226 -8.86 3.09 -20.40
CA SER A 226 -9.18 4.23 -21.27
C SER A 226 -8.82 5.58 -20.66
N THR A 227 -8.86 5.70 -19.33
CA THR A 227 -8.57 6.96 -18.61
C THR A 227 -7.07 7.17 -18.47
N TYR A 228 -6.34 6.13 -18.00
CA TYR A 228 -4.94 6.24 -17.60
C TYR A 228 -3.96 5.70 -18.65
N GLY A 229 -4.47 5.06 -19.71
CA GLY A 229 -3.63 4.31 -20.67
C GLY A 229 -3.10 2.99 -20.12
N VAL A 230 -3.38 2.67 -18.85
CA VAL A 230 -2.99 1.44 -18.16
C VAL A 230 -4.03 1.08 -17.09
N ALA A 231 -4.40 -0.19 -16.99
CA ALA A 231 -5.25 -0.74 -15.93
C ALA A 231 -4.42 -1.31 -14.77
N SER A 232 -3.43 -0.55 -14.33
CA SER A 232 -2.60 -0.90 -13.17
C SER A 232 -3.38 -0.74 -11.87
N ALA A 233 -2.89 -1.35 -10.80
CA ALA A 233 -3.55 -1.20 -9.51
C ALA A 233 -3.46 0.24 -8.98
N LYS A 234 -2.36 0.95 -9.25
CA LYS A 234 -2.23 2.39 -8.95
C LYS A 234 -3.25 3.25 -9.71
N ALA A 235 -3.45 3.00 -11.01
CA ALA A 235 -4.46 3.69 -11.82
C ALA A 235 -5.88 3.42 -11.29
N MET A 236 -6.18 2.17 -10.95
CA MET A 236 -7.48 1.78 -10.39
C MET A 236 -7.75 2.47 -9.05
N GLN A 237 -6.75 2.57 -8.16
CA GLN A 237 -6.90 3.24 -6.87
C GLN A 237 -7.16 4.74 -7.02
N ASP A 238 -6.46 5.42 -7.92
CA ASP A 238 -6.71 6.84 -8.18
C ASP A 238 -8.09 7.06 -8.83
N PHE A 239 -8.50 6.18 -9.75
CA PHE A 239 -9.85 6.20 -10.31
C PHE A 239 -10.93 6.05 -9.23
N ILE A 240 -10.75 5.09 -8.32
CA ILE A 240 -11.66 4.88 -7.18
C ILE A 240 -11.69 6.14 -6.31
N ALA A 241 -10.54 6.72 -5.98
CA ALA A 241 -10.45 7.90 -5.13
C ALA A 241 -11.16 9.13 -5.74
N ARG A 242 -11.07 9.30 -7.07
CA ARG A 242 -11.68 10.44 -7.77
C ARG A 242 -13.16 10.27 -8.05
N THR A 243 -13.60 9.05 -8.36
CA THR A 243 -14.97 8.80 -8.82
C THR A 243 -15.87 8.21 -7.74
N GLY A 244 -15.31 7.57 -6.72
CA GLY A 244 -16.04 6.75 -5.76
C GLY A 244 -16.66 5.48 -6.36
N TRP A 245 -16.44 5.19 -7.65
CA TRP A 245 -16.81 3.90 -8.24
C TRP A 245 -15.81 2.85 -7.81
N THR A 246 -16.30 1.78 -7.19
CA THR A 246 -15.46 0.70 -6.66
C THR A 246 -15.79 -0.62 -7.36
N PRO A 247 -14.80 -1.51 -7.57
CA PRO A 247 -15.04 -2.83 -8.16
C PRO A 247 -16.04 -3.69 -7.39
N ASP A 248 -16.05 -3.61 -6.05
CA ASP A 248 -16.96 -4.35 -5.18
C ASP A 248 -18.42 -3.87 -5.26
N ARG A 249 -18.65 -2.66 -5.78
CA ARG A 249 -19.99 -2.09 -6.02
C ARG A 249 -20.28 -1.93 -7.51
N TRP A 250 -19.55 -2.66 -8.35
CA TRP A 250 -19.75 -2.65 -9.79
C TRP A 250 -20.90 -3.59 -10.19
N PRO A 251 -21.79 -3.18 -11.10
CA PRO A 251 -21.82 -1.89 -11.79
C PRO A 251 -22.52 -0.76 -11.01
N PRO A 252 -22.14 0.52 -11.26
CA PRO A 252 -22.89 1.68 -10.77
C PRO A 252 -24.26 1.77 -11.44
N LYS A 253 -25.07 2.77 -11.06
CA LYS A 253 -26.40 2.94 -11.65
C LYS A 253 -26.28 3.24 -13.15
N ALA A 254 -27.19 2.70 -13.96
CA ALA A 254 -27.21 2.96 -15.39
C ALA A 254 -27.28 4.47 -15.68
N ASN A 255 -26.48 4.93 -16.64
CA ASN A 255 -26.34 6.35 -17.03
C ASN A 255 -25.74 7.27 -15.95
N GLU A 256 -25.18 6.72 -14.88
CA GLU A 256 -24.43 7.52 -13.91
C GLU A 256 -23.14 8.04 -14.55
N SER A 257 -22.89 9.35 -14.39
CA SER A 257 -21.71 10.00 -14.92
C SER A 257 -20.68 10.35 -13.85
N ARG A 258 -19.41 10.28 -14.22
CA ARG A 258 -18.26 10.64 -13.40
C ARG A 258 -17.20 11.37 -14.21
N ARG A 259 -16.41 12.18 -13.52
CA ARG A 259 -15.37 13.00 -14.11
C ARG A 259 -14.04 12.69 -13.44
N VAL A 260 -12.97 12.71 -14.22
CA VAL A 260 -11.61 12.47 -13.75
C VAL A 260 -10.72 13.55 -14.35
N ILE A 261 -9.96 14.26 -13.52
CA ILE A 261 -8.96 15.23 -13.97
C ILE A 261 -7.59 14.64 -13.65
N LEU A 262 -6.78 14.39 -14.67
CA LEU A 262 -5.42 13.86 -14.54
C LEU A 262 -4.40 14.96 -14.79
N SER A 263 -3.38 15.05 -13.94
CA SER A 263 -2.20 15.89 -14.18
C SER A 263 -1.12 15.13 -14.97
N THR A 264 -0.35 15.85 -15.78
CA THR A 264 0.76 15.33 -16.63
C THR A 264 1.86 14.57 -15.90
N VAL A 265 2.03 14.76 -14.59
CA VAL A 265 3.22 14.29 -13.85
C VAL A 265 3.08 12.86 -13.30
N THR A 266 1.92 12.22 -13.42
CA THR A 266 1.69 10.98 -12.70
C THR A 266 1.97 9.75 -13.56
N ALA A 267 3.07 9.05 -13.28
CA ALA A 267 3.28 7.70 -13.76
C ALA A 267 2.31 6.76 -13.03
N TRP A 268 1.41 6.14 -13.79
CA TRP A 268 0.39 5.23 -13.28
C TRP A 268 0.83 3.77 -13.33
N GLU A 269 2.00 3.46 -13.84
CA GLU A 269 2.54 2.09 -13.83
C GLU A 269 2.79 1.62 -12.39
N ASP A 270 2.51 0.34 -12.14
CA ASP A 270 2.83 -0.29 -10.86
C ASP A 270 4.34 -0.52 -10.78
N GLU A 271 4.91 -0.38 -9.58
CA GLU A 271 6.31 -0.71 -9.35
C GLU A 271 6.59 -2.18 -9.70
N PRO A 272 7.76 -2.50 -10.31
CA PRO A 272 8.12 -3.88 -10.59
C PRO A 272 8.23 -4.68 -9.28
N ILE A 273 7.58 -5.84 -9.24
CA ILE A 273 7.75 -6.79 -8.13
C ILE A 273 8.99 -7.61 -8.44
N THR A 274 9.83 -7.82 -7.42
CA THR A 274 10.89 -8.82 -7.46
C THR A 274 10.49 -9.97 -6.54
N PRO A 275 9.83 -11.02 -7.05
CA PRO A 275 9.44 -12.16 -6.23
C PRO A 275 10.68 -12.92 -5.75
N VAL A 276 10.60 -13.53 -4.57
CA VAL A 276 11.64 -14.43 -4.10
C VAL A 276 11.56 -15.73 -4.86
N THR A 277 12.67 -16.10 -5.50
CA THR A 277 12.78 -17.36 -6.23
C THR A 277 13.16 -18.50 -5.32
N VAL A 278 12.40 -19.60 -5.35
CA VAL A 278 12.76 -20.86 -4.69
C VAL A 278 13.71 -21.63 -5.60
N ALA A 279 14.91 -21.93 -5.11
CA ALA A 279 15.87 -22.71 -5.90
C ALA A 279 15.34 -24.14 -6.14
N PRO A 280 15.38 -24.65 -7.39
CA PRO A 280 14.97 -26.01 -7.68
C PRO A 280 15.99 -26.99 -7.05
N SER A 281 15.60 -27.61 -5.94
CA SER A 281 16.45 -28.58 -5.21
C SER A 281 16.26 -30.03 -5.68
N GLY A 282 15.37 -30.28 -6.63
CA GLY A 282 14.96 -31.63 -7.06
C GLY A 282 14.04 -32.36 -6.07
N SER A 283 13.70 -31.75 -4.93
CA SER A 283 12.73 -32.32 -3.98
C SER A 283 11.29 -32.07 -4.44
N ILE A 284 10.38 -33.02 -4.14
CA ILE A 284 8.93 -32.88 -4.39
C ILE A 284 8.39 -31.63 -3.69
N THR A 285 8.91 -31.31 -2.50
CA THR A 285 8.55 -30.10 -1.74
C THR A 285 8.87 -28.83 -2.51
N SER A 286 10.09 -28.70 -3.04
CA SER A 286 10.47 -27.54 -3.85
C SER A 286 9.67 -27.44 -5.14
N GLN A 287 9.37 -28.56 -5.81
CA GLN A 287 8.54 -28.56 -7.02
C GLN A 287 7.11 -28.06 -6.72
N LYS A 288 6.45 -28.62 -5.71
CA LYS A 288 5.11 -28.16 -5.33
C LYS A 288 5.08 -26.71 -4.86
N LEU A 289 6.15 -26.24 -4.20
CA LEU A 289 6.23 -24.84 -3.78
C LEU A 289 6.42 -23.90 -4.97
N ILE A 290 7.15 -24.33 -6.02
CA ILE A 290 7.26 -23.60 -7.28
C ILE A 290 5.89 -23.54 -7.96
N GLU A 291 5.21 -24.69 -8.13
CA GLU A 291 3.86 -24.75 -8.72
C GLU A 291 2.86 -23.84 -7.98
N LEU A 292 2.86 -23.87 -6.64
CA LEU A 292 2.01 -23.01 -5.83
C LEU A 292 2.35 -21.53 -6.00
N ASN A 293 3.63 -21.18 -6.08
CA ASN A 293 4.04 -19.79 -6.31
C ASN A 293 3.72 -19.31 -7.73
N GLU A 294 3.73 -20.20 -8.72
CA GLU A 294 3.27 -19.91 -10.08
C GLU A 294 1.75 -19.67 -10.12
N GLU A 295 0.96 -20.53 -9.45
CA GLU A 295 -0.49 -20.35 -9.29
C GLU A 295 -0.81 -19.01 -8.62
N ARG A 296 -0.13 -18.71 -7.51
CA ARG A 296 -0.25 -17.43 -6.81
C ARG A 296 0.13 -16.25 -7.70
N ALA A 297 1.24 -16.34 -8.42
CA ALA A 297 1.69 -15.27 -9.31
C ALA A 297 0.71 -15.02 -10.46
N ALA A 298 0.07 -16.07 -11.00
CA ALA A 298 -1.00 -15.94 -11.99
C ALA A 298 -2.23 -15.20 -11.43
N ALA A 299 -2.50 -15.36 -10.13
CA ALA A 299 -3.53 -14.64 -9.40
C ALA A 299 -3.06 -13.28 -8.84
N GLY A 300 -1.83 -12.83 -9.11
CA GLY A 300 -1.31 -11.56 -8.61
C GLY A 300 -0.82 -11.57 -7.15
N VAL A 301 -0.49 -12.73 -6.60
CA VAL A 301 0.06 -12.89 -5.24
C VAL A 301 1.53 -13.30 -5.34
N TYR A 302 2.43 -12.48 -4.81
CA TYR A 302 3.88 -12.66 -5.00
C TYR A 302 4.61 -12.76 -3.66
N PRO A 303 5.35 -13.83 -3.37
CA PRO A 303 6.23 -13.85 -2.20
C PRO A 303 7.38 -12.85 -2.41
N ILE A 304 7.52 -11.87 -1.53
CA ILE A 304 8.56 -10.82 -1.64
C ILE A 304 9.64 -10.93 -0.55
N ALA A 305 9.37 -11.65 0.53
CA ALA A 305 10.37 -11.96 1.55
C ALA A 305 10.04 -13.27 2.27
N PHE A 306 11.06 -14.10 2.50
CA PHE A 306 11.05 -15.20 3.45
C PHE A 306 11.81 -14.74 4.69
N ALA A 307 11.11 -14.52 5.81
CA ALA A 307 11.72 -13.92 7.00
C ALA A 307 11.17 -14.54 8.28
N GLY A 308 12.08 -14.91 9.19
CA GLY A 308 11.73 -15.48 10.48
C GLY A 308 10.87 -16.74 10.35
N SER A 309 9.66 -16.67 10.87
CA SER A 309 8.65 -17.73 10.89
C SER A 309 7.61 -17.66 9.76
N GLY A 310 7.77 -16.78 8.76
CA GLY A 310 6.74 -16.62 7.74
C GLY A 310 7.20 -16.08 6.39
N THR A 311 6.22 -15.96 5.49
CA THR A 311 6.38 -15.36 4.17
C THR A 311 5.60 -14.06 4.12
N THR A 312 6.24 -13.00 3.63
CA THR A 312 5.55 -11.77 3.27
C THR A 312 5.20 -11.82 1.79
N PHE A 313 3.89 -11.73 1.51
CA PHE A 313 3.34 -11.68 0.16
C PHE A 313 2.92 -10.27 -0.19
N ARG A 314 3.30 -9.82 -1.38
CA ARG A 314 2.70 -8.67 -2.06
C ARG A 314 1.51 -9.17 -2.86
N VAL A 315 0.32 -8.74 -2.47
CA VAL A 315 -0.91 -8.97 -3.23
C VAL A 315 -1.12 -7.79 -4.17
N ARG A 316 -1.34 -8.06 -5.46
CA ARG A 316 -1.64 -7.11 -6.54
C ARG A 316 -2.60 -7.77 -7.52
N ILE A 317 -3.89 -7.52 -7.34
CA ILE A 317 -4.93 -8.21 -8.12
C ILE A 317 -5.35 -7.36 -9.32
N THR A 318 -5.18 -7.89 -10.52
CA THR A 318 -5.66 -7.28 -11.78
C THR A 318 -6.80 -8.07 -12.44
N ASP A 319 -7.10 -9.28 -11.94
CA ASP A 319 -8.22 -10.10 -12.38
C ASP A 319 -9.51 -9.67 -11.66
N SER A 320 -10.55 -9.35 -12.44
CA SER A 320 -11.86 -8.92 -11.92
C SER A 320 -12.67 -10.03 -11.27
N THR A 321 -12.28 -11.29 -11.42
CA THR A 321 -12.99 -12.45 -10.87
C THR A 321 -12.50 -12.85 -9.48
N LEU A 322 -11.30 -12.41 -9.08
CA LEU A 322 -10.71 -12.80 -7.81
C LEU A 322 -11.32 -12.05 -6.63
N THR A 323 -11.76 -12.83 -5.64
CA THR A 323 -12.39 -12.34 -4.41
C THR A 323 -11.47 -12.47 -3.20
N ALA A 324 -11.87 -11.88 -2.07
CA ALA A 324 -11.11 -12.00 -0.82
C ALA A 324 -10.97 -13.46 -0.36
N ARG A 325 -11.97 -14.31 -0.61
CA ARG A 325 -11.91 -15.76 -0.32
C ARG A 325 -10.90 -16.48 -1.19
N ASP A 326 -10.82 -16.14 -2.48
CA ASP A 326 -9.83 -16.72 -3.39
C ASP A 326 -8.41 -16.40 -2.95
N VAL A 327 -8.17 -15.13 -2.62
CA VAL A 327 -6.87 -14.68 -2.10
C VAL A 327 -6.55 -15.34 -0.76
N SER A 328 -7.53 -15.48 0.15
CA SER A 328 -7.35 -16.20 1.41
C SER A 328 -6.95 -17.66 1.16
N ARG A 329 -7.65 -18.36 0.27
CA ARG A 329 -7.37 -19.74 -0.08
C ARG A 329 -5.97 -19.92 -0.69
N LEU A 330 -5.53 -19.00 -1.54
CA LEU A 330 -4.18 -19.01 -2.13
C LEU A 330 -3.07 -18.78 -1.09
N LEU A 331 -3.34 -17.96 -0.06
CA LEU A 331 -2.35 -17.65 0.98
C LEU A 331 -2.33 -18.69 2.10
N TYR A 332 -3.50 -19.12 2.56
CA TYR A 332 -3.67 -19.92 3.79
C TYR A 332 -4.13 -21.36 3.53
N GLY A 333 -4.51 -21.71 2.30
CA GLY A 333 -5.15 -22.99 2.01
C GLY A 333 -6.61 -23.08 2.49
N SER A 334 -7.15 -22.03 3.12
CA SER A 334 -8.56 -21.94 3.56
C SER A 334 -9.15 -20.55 3.31
N GLU A 335 -10.48 -20.45 3.36
CA GLU A 335 -11.21 -19.19 3.15
C GLU A 335 -11.37 -18.38 4.45
N ASP A 336 -11.00 -18.92 5.62
CA ASP A 336 -11.37 -18.36 6.94
C ASP A 336 -10.82 -16.95 7.20
N SER A 337 -9.70 -16.61 6.55
CA SER A 337 -9.03 -15.31 6.70
C SER A 337 -9.53 -14.24 5.71
N TYR A 338 -10.58 -14.49 4.93
CA TYR A 338 -11.03 -13.57 3.88
C TYR A 338 -11.40 -12.17 4.39
N LEU A 339 -11.98 -12.03 5.59
CA LEU A 339 -12.29 -10.72 6.16
C LEU A 339 -11.03 -9.91 6.50
N SER A 340 -9.99 -10.59 6.99
CA SER A 340 -8.68 -9.98 7.24
C SER A 340 -8.04 -9.52 5.93
N ILE A 341 -8.13 -10.34 4.88
CA ILE A 341 -7.67 -10.01 3.53
C ILE A 341 -8.41 -8.79 2.96
N ALA A 342 -9.75 -8.77 3.05
CA ALA A 342 -10.55 -7.62 2.59
C ALA A 342 -10.15 -6.33 3.32
N THR A 343 -9.97 -6.40 4.65
CA THR A 343 -9.58 -5.26 5.47
C THR A 343 -8.18 -4.75 5.11
N LYS A 344 -7.20 -5.66 4.92
CA LYS A 344 -5.85 -5.30 4.47
C LYS A 344 -5.85 -4.70 3.05
N GLY A 345 -6.78 -5.13 2.20
CA GLY A 345 -7.05 -4.53 0.90
C GLY A 345 -7.76 -3.17 0.95
N GLY A 346 -8.02 -2.62 2.14
CA GLY A 346 -8.68 -1.32 2.33
C GLY A 346 -10.20 -1.36 2.11
N ILE A 347 -10.82 -2.54 2.10
CA ILE A 347 -12.27 -2.68 1.96
C ILE A 347 -12.90 -2.59 3.35
N SER A 348 -13.85 -1.67 3.50
CA SER A 348 -14.62 -1.52 4.73
C SER A 348 -15.60 -2.68 4.87
N LEU A 349 -15.59 -3.33 6.04
CA LEU A 349 -16.49 -4.43 6.34
C LEU A 349 -17.92 -3.87 6.58
N PRO A 350 -18.94 -4.31 5.82
CA PRO A 350 -20.31 -3.96 6.13
C PRO A 350 -20.71 -4.71 7.39
N VAL A 351 -21.01 -3.99 8.47
CA VAL A 351 -21.59 -4.57 9.68
C VAL A 351 -23.10 -4.39 9.63
N ASP A 352 -23.85 -5.45 9.93
CA ASP A 352 -25.29 -5.42 10.08
C ASP A 352 -25.72 -4.69 11.36
N GLY A 353 -27.03 -4.60 11.61
CA GLY A 353 -27.57 -3.98 12.84
C GLY A 353 -27.15 -4.68 14.14
N ALA A 354 -26.56 -5.88 14.06
CA ALA A 354 -26.02 -6.64 15.18
C ALA A 354 -24.48 -6.57 15.28
N GLY A 355 -23.82 -5.77 14.41
CA GLY A 355 -22.37 -5.63 14.38
C GLY A 355 -21.63 -6.79 13.71
N LYS A 356 -22.33 -7.68 12.99
CA LYS A 356 -21.76 -8.82 12.28
C LYS A 356 -21.63 -8.55 10.79
N VAL A 357 -20.60 -9.12 10.18
CA VAL A 357 -20.46 -9.09 8.71
C VAL A 357 -21.38 -10.14 8.10
N PRO A 358 -22.16 -9.83 7.05
CA PRO A 358 -22.99 -10.81 6.36
C PRO A 358 -22.18 -12.00 5.83
N ASP A 359 -22.72 -13.21 5.94
CA ASP A 359 -22.04 -14.45 5.52
C ASP A 359 -21.81 -14.53 4.00
N ASP A 360 -22.57 -13.77 3.21
CA ASP A 360 -22.43 -13.65 1.75
C ASP A 360 -21.45 -12.55 1.32
N PHE A 361 -20.91 -11.77 2.27
CA PHE A 361 -19.91 -10.76 1.96
C PHE A 361 -18.64 -11.44 1.44
N ASN A 362 -18.31 -11.20 0.17
CA ASN A 362 -17.07 -11.66 -0.44
C ASN A 362 -16.64 -10.67 -1.53
N PRO A 363 -15.91 -9.60 -1.18
CA PRO A 363 -15.65 -8.52 -2.11
C PRO A 363 -14.60 -8.91 -3.16
N VAL A 364 -14.75 -8.36 -4.36
CA VAL A 364 -13.77 -8.45 -5.45
C VAL A 364 -12.53 -7.64 -5.08
N MET A 365 -11.35 -8.21 -5.33
CA MET A 365 -10.05 -7.64 -4.93
C MET A 365 -9.36 -6.85 -6.05
N LEU A 366 -10.00 -6.68 -7.20
CA LEU A 366 -9.48 -5.92 -8.35
C LEU A 366 -8.91 -4.56 -7.94
N GLY A 367 -7.69 -4.25 -8.40
CA GLY A 367 -7.00 -2.98 -8.16
C GLY A 367 -6.43 -2.81 -6.75
N ARG A 368 -6.50 -3.84 -5.90
CA ARG A 368 -5.93 -3.77 -4.54
C ARG A 368 -4.45 -4.16 -4.55
N VAL A 369 -3.65 -3.37 -3.83
CA VAL A 369 -2.23 -3.64 -3.56
C VAL A 369 -1.97 -3.54 -2.07
N PHE A 370 -1.46 -4.60 -1.46
CA PHE A 370 -1.14 -4.62 -0.03
C PHE A 370 -0.18 -5.75 0.30
N ASP A 371 0.41 -5.69 1.50
CA ASP A 371 1.21 -6.77 2.06
C ASP A 371 0.41 -7.65 3.01
N VAL A 372 0.70 -8.94 2.94
CA VAL A 372 0.24 -9.92 3.92
C VAL A 372 1.43 -10.73 4.39
N HIS A 373 1.73 -10.63 5.68
CA HIS A 373 2.62 -11.58 6.35
C HIS A 373 1.79 -12.81 6.78
N VAL A 374 2.27 -13.99 6.42
CA VAL A 374 1.64 -15.29 6.71
C VAL A 374 2.68 -16.15 7.44
N ASP A 375 2.37 -16.60 8.65
CA ASP A 375 3.19 -17.61 9.36
C ASP A 375 3.23 -18.87 8.49
N TYR A 376 4.39 -19.50 8.34
CA TYR A 376 4.52 -20.69 7.52
C TYR A 376 3.59 -21.83 7.96
N VAL A 377 3.17 -21.86 9.23
CA VAL A 377 2.16 -22.81 9.72
C VAL A 377 0.79 -22.54 9.11
N ASP A 378 0.44 -21.26 8.97
CA ASP A 378 -0.86 -20.82 8.47
C ASP A 378 -0.92 -20.89 6.94
N GLU A 379 0.23 -20.96 6.27
CA GLU A 379 0.37 -21.30 4.85
C GLU A 379 0.10 -22.82 4.63
N MET A 380 -1.09 -23.28 5.04
CA MET A 380 -1.46 -24.70 5.19
C MET A 380 -1.66 -25.44 3.86
N PHE A 381 -0.58 -25.68 3.13
CA PHE A 381 -0.57 -26.60 1.99
C PHE A 381 0.08 -27.91 2.42
N VAL A 382 -0.74 -28.88 2.84
CA VAL A 382 -0.23 -30.16 3.37
C VAL A 382 0.37 -31.00 2.25
N LEU A 383 1.66 -31.30 2.35
CA LEU A 383 2.35 -32.16 1.39
C LEU A 383 2.15 -33.64 1.74
N ASN A 384 2.40 -33.98 3.00
CA ASN A 384 2.26 -35.34 3.54
C ASN A 384 1.90 -35.27 5.03
N VAL A 385 0.97 -36.13 5.43
CA VAL A 385 0.74 -36.48 6.84
C VAL A 385 1.46 -37.80 7.08
N TYR A 386 2.56 -37.79 7.83
CA TYR A 386 3.41 -38.98 8.01
C TYR A 386 2.80 -40.04 8.95
N GLY A 387 1.57 -39.82 9.43
CA GLY A 387 0.93 -40.69 10.41
C GLY A 387 1.61 -40.64 11.77
N ARG A 388 1.02 -41.35 12.74
CA ARG A 388 1.46 -41.39 14.13
C ARG A 388 2.86 -42.02 14.22
N ASP A 389 3.85 -41.31 14.78
CA ASP A 389 5.12 -41.93 15.20
C ASP A 389 4.96 -42.46 16.63
N PRO A 390 4.87 -43.79 16.82
CA PRO A 390 4.67 -44.38 18.14
C PRO A 390 5.88 -44.23 19.06
N ARG A 391 7.08 -43.90 18.54
CA ARG A 391 8.31 -43.77 19.34
C ARG A 391 8.34 -42.46 20.12
N ILE A 392 7.83 -41.39 19.51
CA ILE A 392 7.76 -40.05 20.12
C ILE A 392 6.33 -39.64 20.49
N ARG A 393 5.34 -40.53 20.26
CA ARG A 393 3.91 -40.29 20.48
C ARG A 393 3.46 -38.96 19.87
N ALA A 394 3.81 -38.74 18.61
CA ALA A 394 3.50 -37.50 17.93
C ALA A 394 2.96 -37.75 16.52
N ASN A 395 2.11 -36.83 16.06
CA ASN A 395 1.69 -36.75 14.68
C ASN A 395 2.59 -35.75 13.95
N ILE A 396 3.20 -36.18 12.85
CA ILE A 396 4.09 -35.35 12.05
C ILE A 396 3.40 -34.96 10.76
N THR A 397 3.25 -33.65 10.55
CA THR A 397 2.71 -33.06 9.33
C THR A 397 3.81 -32.26 8.64
N ARG A 398 4.00 -32.48 7.34
CA ARG A 398 4.93 -31.69 6.52
C ARG A 398 4.16 -30.84 5.52
N LEU A 399 4.43 -29.55 5.53
CA LEU A 399 3.85 -28.58 4.60
C LEU A 399 4.70 -28.45 3.33
N VAL A 400 4.09 -27.94 2.26
CA VAL A 400 4.73 -27.70 0.96
C VAL A 400 5.85 -26.66 1.05
N ASN A 401 5.76 -25.71 1.97
CA ASN A 401 6.84 -24.74 2.22
C ASN A 401 8.05 -25.34 2.98
N GLY A 402 8.03 -26.65 3.27
CA GLY A 402 9.10 -27.34 3.98
C GLY A 402 8.97 -27.33 5.51
N THR A 403 7.96 -26.63 6.05
CA THR A 403 7.68 -26.61 7.48
C THR A 403 7.27 -27.99 7.98
N VAL A 404 7.83 -28.38 9.12
CA VAL A 404 7.50 -29.63 9.80
C VAL A 404 6.80 -29.30 11.12
N ILE A 405 5.56 -29.76 11.25
CA ILE A 405 4.74 -29.64 12.46
C ILE A 405 4.75 -31.00 13.15
N VAL A 406 5.08 -31.02 14.43
CA VAL A 406 5.12 -32.20 15.28
C VAL A 406 4.15 -31.97 16.44
N ASP A 407 3.00 -32.62 16.40
CA ASP A 407 1.96 -32.55 17.42
C ASP A 407 2.09 -33.71 18.39
N TYR A 408 2.47 -33.40 19.63
CA TYR A 408 2.72 -34.40 20.67
C TYR A 408 1.43 -34.74 21.44
N GLU A 409 1.11 -36.03 21.47
CA GLU A 409 -0.03 -36.56 22.20
C GLU A 409 0.17 -36.46 23.71
N ARG A 410 -0.92 -36.19 24.44
CA ARG A 410 -0.93 -36.38 25.89
C ARG A 410 -1.12 -37.87 26.21
N ALA A 411 -0.40 -38.38 27.22
CA ALA A 411 -0.73 -39.62 27.89
C ALA A 411 -1.90 -39.44 28.86
N THR A 412 -1.94 -38.31 29.55
CA THR A 412 -3.00 -37.96 30.50
C THR A 412 -3.37 -36.47 30.41
N PRO A 413 -4.60 -36.07 30.78
CA PRO A 413 -5.02 -34.66 30.73
C PRO A 413 -4.12 -33.72 31.54
N GLU A 414 -3.51 -34.20 32.63
CA GLU A 414 -2.68 -33.42 33.55
C GLU A 414 -1.18 -33.40 33.18
N GLU A 415 -0.78 -34.08 32.09
CA GLU A 415 0.62 -34.20 31.71
C GLU A 415 1.19 -32.90 31.14
N SER A 416 2.20 -32.34 31.82
CA SER A 416 3.05 -31.27 31.29
C SER A 416 4.06 -31.81 30.29
N GLY A 417 4.36 -31.06 29.24
CA GLY A 417 5.29 -31.50 28.21
C GLY A 417 5.14 -30.76 26.89
N LEU A 418 5.93 -31.15 25.90
CA LEU A 418 5.79 -30.62 24.55
C LEU A 418 4.38 -30.87 24.04
N GLN A 419 3.78 -29.84 23.47
CA GLN A 419 2.49 -29.91 22.81
C GLN A 419 2.67 -29.88 21.30
N ARG A 420 3.45 -28.93 20.82
CA ARG A 420 3.67 -28.74 19.39
C ARG A 420 5.08 -28.21 19.16
N GLY A 421 5.80 -28.82 18.23
CA GLY A 421 7.04 -28.29 17.69
C GLY A 421 6.84 -27.97 16.22
N VAL A 422 7.11 -26.75 15.81
CA VAL A 422 7.10 -26.30 14.42
C VAL A 422 8.52 -25.96 14.04
N TYR A 423 9.03 -26.59 12.99
CA TYR A 423 10.38 -26.39 12.49
C TYR A 423 10.29 -25.80 11.09
N TYR A 424 10.79 -24.58 10.94
CA TYR A 424 10.69 -23.80 9.72
C TYR A 424 11.89 -24.05 8.80
N PRO A 425 11.74 -23.89 7.47
CA PRO A 425 12.84 -24.06 6.51
C PRO A 425 13.99 -23.05 6.74
N THR A 426 13.71 -21.92 7.39
CA THR A 426 14.69 -20.89 7.76
C THR A 426 15.60 -21.29 8.91
N GLY A 427 15.35 -22.44 9.55
CA GLY A 427 16.01 -22.86 10.78
C GLY A 427 15.37 -22.28 12.05
N TYR A 428 14.38 -21.40 11.92
CA TYR A 428 13.55 -21.00 13.06
C TYR A 428 12.75 -22.19 13.58
N LYS A 429 12.36 -22.13 14.85
CA LYS A 429 11.38 -23.06 15.42
C LYS A 429 10.41 -22.36 16.33
N LYS A 430 9.17 -22.84 16.35
CA LYS A 430 8.12 -22.41 17.27
C LYS A 430 7.69 -23.59 18.12
N VAL A 431 7.78 -23.44 19.43
CA VAL A 431 7.55 -24.52 20.40
C VAL A 431 6.40 -24.10 21.31
N ALA A 432 5.38 -24.95 21.40
CA ALA A 432 4.33 -24.86 22.39
C ALA A 432 4.56 -25.96 23.44
N TYR A 433 4.65 -25.58 24.70
CA TYR A 433 4.92 -26.47 25.83
C TYR A 433 3.89 -26.28 26.93
N ARG A 434 3.22 -27.36 27.33
CA ARG A 434 2.21 -27.37 28.40
C ARG A 434 2.88 -27.26 29.75
N LEU A 435 2.49 -26.25 30.51
CA LEU A 435 3.06 -25.97 31.82
C LEU A 435 2.37 -26.78 32.90
N ASN A 436 3.18 -27.22 33.87
CA ASN A 436 2.67 -27.64 35.16
C ASN A 436 2.43 -26.38 36.01
N ASP A 437 1.23 -26.24 36.57
CA ASP A 437 0.88 -25.09 37.41
C ASP A 437 1.84 -24.92 38.59
N THR A 438 2.37 -26.01 39.14
CA THR A 438 3.36 -25.97 40.23
C THR A 438 4.63 -25.23 39.80
N ILE A 439 5.11 -25.48 38.58
CA ILE A 439 6.33 -24.85 38.07
C ILE A 439 6.04 -23.39 37.72
N TYR A 440 4.89 -23.10 37.13
CA TYR A 440 4.46 -21.73 36.88
C TYR A 440 4.41 -20.91 38.17
N ILE A 441 3.73 -21.41 39.22
CA ILE A 441 3.63 -20.75 40.53
C ILE A 441 5.00 -20.56 41.17
N LEU A 442 5.88 -21.55 41.07
CA LEU A 442 7.24 -21.45 41.61
C LEU A 442 8.05 -20.34 40.91
N VAL A 443 8.02 -20.29 39.58
CA VAL A 443 8.74 -19.28 38.81
C VAL A 443 8.13 -17.89 38.99
N ASP A 444 6.81 -17.82 39.13
CA ASP A 444 6.09 -16.60 39.45
C ASP A 444 6.48 -16.05 40.83
N PHE A 445 6.61 -16.93 41.81
CA PHE A 445 7.13 -16.56 43.12
C PHE A 445 8.58 -16.08 43.03
N LEU A 446 9.42 -16.68 42.18
CA LEU A 446 10.78 -16.18 41.94
C LEU A 446 10.75 -14.77 41.33
N HIS A 447 9.86 -14.50 40.38
CA HIS A 447 9.66 -13.15 39.86
C HIS A 447 9.25 -12.18 40.98
N PHE A 448 8.35 -12.58 41.88
CA PHE A 448 7.96 -11.75 43.03
C PHE A 448 9.15 -11.45 43.98
N VAL A 449 10.04 -12.44 44.20
CA VAL A 449 11.19 -12.30 45.13
C VAL A 449 12.36 -11.54 44.51
N PHE A 450 12.64 -11.75 43.22
CA PHE A 450 13.83 -11.23 42.53
C PHE A 450 13.54 -10.09 41.54
N GLY A 451 12.28 -9.93 41.14
CA GLY A 451 11.83 -8.84 40.27
C GLY A 451 12.06 -7.49 40.94
N ARG A 452 12.48 -6.51 40.14
CA ARG A 452 12.57 -5.13 40.62
C ARG A 452 11.14 -4.65 40.88
N PRO A 453 10.86 -3.93 41.99
CA PRO A 453 9.57 -3.26 42.14
C PRO A 453 9.42 -2.24 41.01
N ALA A 454 8.64 -2.59 40.00
CA ALA A 454 8.38 -1.77 38.83
C ALA A 454 7.23 -0.78 39.13
N ASP A 455 7.35 -0.04 40.24
CA ASP A 455 6.32 0.86 40.76
C ASP A 455 5.95 1.99 39.77
N SER A 456 6.73 2.18 38.70
CA SER A 456 6.52 3.17 37.64
C SER A 456 5.85 2.62 36.38
N LEU A 457 5.62 1.31 36.25
CA LEU A 457 4.97 0.72 35.07
C LEU A 457 3.44 0.65 35.25
N ASN A 458 2.68 0.76 34.16
CA ASN A 458 1.25 0.46 34.19
C ASN A 458 1.03 -1.05 34.41
N ARG A 459 -0.15 -1.46 34.90
CA ARG A 459 -0.45 -2.86 35.20
C ARG A 459 -0.21 -3.80 34.01
N TYR A 460 -0.54 -3.34 32.80
CA TYR A 460 -0.32 -4.10 31.57
C TYR A 460 1.17 -4.39 31.31
N ALA A 461 2.04 -3.39 31.47
CA ALA A 461 3.48 -3.55 31.30
C ALA A 461 4.11 -4.39 32.42
N GLN A 462 3.58 -4.31 33.65
CA GLN A 462 3.99 -5.19 34.75
C GLN A 462 3.62 -6.65 34.48
N ASP A 463 2.44 -6.91 33.94
CA ASP A 463 1.99 -8.25 33.57
C ASP A 463 2.81 -8.82 32.40
N LEU A 464 3.17 -8.00 31.40
CA LEU A 464 4.07 -8.39 30.32
C LEU A 464 5.48 -8.71 30.83
N ASP A 465 6.10 -7.84 31.62
CA ASP A 465 7.44 -8.06 32.19
C ASP A 465 7.48 -9.36 33.03
N ARG A 466 6.44 -9.57 33.85
CA ARG A 466 6.23 -10.81 34.60
C ARG A 466 6.13 -12.03 33.67
N GLN A 467 5.28 -11.97 32.64
CA GLN A 467 5.10 -13.09 31.71
C GLN A 467 6.38 -13.40 30.93
N ASP A 468 7.11 -12.38 30.48
CA ASP A 468 8.38 -12.52 29.76
C ASP A 468 9.46 -13.14 30.66
N PHE A 469 9.55 -12.72 31.92
CA PHE A 469 10.45 -13.32 32.91
C PHE A 469 10.11 -14.80 33.13
N VAL A 470 8.83 -15.10 33.41
CA VAL A 470 8.40 -16.47 33.68
C VAL A 470 8.63 -17.35 32.47
N ALA A 471 8.28 -16.88 31.26
CA ALA A 471 8.52 -17.58 30.00
C ALA A 471 10.00 -17.86 29.76
N SER A 472 10.86 -16.86 29.99
CA SER A 472 12.32 -16.99 29.85
C SER A 472 12.91 -18.00 30.82
N VAL A 473 12.50 -17.97 32.09
CA VAL A 473 12.98 -18.93 33.10
C VAL A 473 12.53 -20.35 32.74
N ILE A 474 11.26 -20.52 32.38
CA ILE A 474 10.71 -21.83 32.01
C ILE A 474 11.41 -22.38 30.75
N TRP A 475 11.60 -21.56 29.72
CA TRP A 475 12.34 -21.95 28.52
C TRP A 475 13.74 -22.47 28.85
N ASN A 476 14.44 -21.79 29.77
CA ASN A 476 15.78 -22.15 30.16
C ASN A 476 15.85 -23.35 31.12
N TRP A 477 14.80 -23.64 31.88
CA TRP A 477 14.86 -24.62 32.96
C TRP A 477 14.12 -25.92 32.65
N MET A 478 13.13 -25.93 31.76
CA MET A 478 12.32 -27.13 31.52
C MET A 478 13.12 -28.21 30.77
N PRO A 479 13.22 -29.42 31.34
CA PRO A 479 13.78 -30.56 30.62
C PRO A 479 12.84 -30.97 29.48
N GLY A 480 13.41 -31.32 28.33
CA GLY A 480 12.65 -31.81 27.17
C GLY A 480 12.23 -30.74 26.16
N LEU A 481 12.50 -29.45 26.40
CA LEU A 481 12.38 -28.44 25.34
C LEU A 481 13.48 -28.67 24.27
N PRO A 482 13.15 -28.64 22.96
CA PRO A 482 14.07 -28.95 21.86
C PRO A 482 15.04 -27.78 21.63
N ARG A 483 15.98 -27.61 22.56
CA ARG A 483 16.99 -26.55 22.54
C ARG A 483 18.26 -27.01 21.85
N GLU A 484 18.79 -26.17 20.99
CA GLU A 484 20.05 -26.35 20.29
C GLU A 484 21.07 -25.29 20.74
N LEU A 485 22.35 -25.62 20.57
CA LEU A 485 23.43 -24.70 20.89
C LEU A 485 23.38 -23.50 19.93
N GLY A 486 23.25 -22.30 20.49
CA GLY A 486 23.14 -21.07 19.72
C GLY A 486 21.71 -20.58 19.52
N ASP A 487 20.68 -21.34 19.91
CA ASP A 487 19.30 -20.86 19.90
C ASP A 487 19.16 -19.50 20.60
N VAL A 488 18.55 -18.53 19.90
CA VAL A 488 18.18 -17.24 20.47
C VAL A 488 16.66 -17.17 20.53
N VAL A 489 16.10 -16.97 21.72
CA VAL A 489 14.66 -16.72 21.86
C VAL A 489 14.36 -15.36 21.26
N ASP A 490 13.55 -15.37 20.20
CA ASP A 490 13.08 -14.14 19.53
C ASP A 490 11.81 -13.64 20.21
N GLN A 491 10.90 -14.56 20.53
CA GLN A 491 9.66 -14.27 21.25
C GLN A 491 9.33 -15.41 22.22
N SER A 492 8.82 -15.08 23.41
CA SER A 492 8.23 -16.06 24.31
C SER A 492 7.02 -15.48 25.02
N ARG A 493 5.96 -16.25 25.20
CA ARG A 493 4.78 -15.83 25.96
C ARG A 493 4.08 -17.01 26.61
N ILE A 494 3.31 -16.71 27.66
CA ILE A 494 2.45 -17.70 28.31
C ILE A 494 1.01 -17.41 27.89
N VAL A 495 0.35 -18.43 27.36
CA VAL A 495 -1.03 -18.36 26.87
C VAL A 495 -1.89 -19.26 27.74
N ASP A 496 -2.92 -18.69 28.35
CA ASP A 496 -3.96 -19.47 29.00
C ASP A 496 -4.90 -20.03 27.92
N THR A 497 -5.06 -21.36 27.89
CA THR A 497 -5.97 -22.07 26.99
C THR A 497 -6.99 -22.87 27.79
N GLU A 498 -8.06 -23.35 27.14
CA GLU A 498 -9.04 -24.24 27.79
C GLU A 498 -8.37 -25.49 28.40
N ASP A 499 -7.29 -25.96 27.78
CA ASP A 499 -6.51 -27.14 28.18
C ASP A 499 -5.38 -26.84 29.18
N GLY A 500 -5.34 -25.62 29.75
CA GLY A 500 -4.34 -25.15 30.71
C GLY A 500 -3.37 -24.10 30.15
N ARG A 501 -2.27 -23.85 30.86
CA ARG A 501 -1.25 -22.87 30.44
C ARG A 501 -0.23 -23.46 29.47
N ILE A 502 0.05 -22.72 28.41
CA ILE A 502 1.04 -23.10 27.40
C ILE A 502 2.11 -22.01 27.32
N LEU A 503 3.38 -22.41 27.39
CA LEU A 503 4.49 -21.58 26.97
C LEU A 503 4.65 -21.70 25.45
N GLU A 504 4.50 -20.60 24.73
CA GLU A 504 4.85 -20.48 23.32
C GLU A 504 6.19 -19.77 23.19
N VAL A 505 7.14 -20.36 22.46
CA VAL A 505 8.46 -19.77 22.20
C VAL A 505 8.78 -19.85 20.73
N VAL A 506 9.18 -18.72 20.14
CA VAL A 506 9.78 -18.63 18.81
C VAL A 506 11.29 -18.45 18.99
N VAL A 507 12.05 -19.28 18.31
CA VAL A 507 13.51 -19.35 18.45
C VAL A 507 14.14 -19.18 17.08
N ALA A 508 15.08 -18.25 17.01
CA ALA A 508 15.94 -18.03 15.87
C ALA A 508 17.18 -18.95 15.94
N PRO A 509 17.67 -19.46 14.80
CA PRO A 509 18.95 -20.14 14.76
C PRO A 509 20.05 -19.09 15.00
N GLY A 510 20.77 -19.17 16.11
CA GLY A 510 21.83 -18.19 16.38
C GLY A 510 23.19 -18.58 15.82
N ALA A 511 24.03 -17.56 15.66
CA ALA A 511 25.45 -17.74 15.36
C ALA A 511 26.16 -18.30 16.60
N TYR A 512 26.96 -19.34 16.41
CA TYR A 512 27.72 -20.01 17.46
C TYR A 512 28.46 -18.99 18.35
N SER A 513 28.03 -18.84 19.60
CA SER A 513 28.79 -18.06 20.59
C SER A 513 29.96 -18.93 21.06
N GLY A 514 31.18 -18.41 21.01
CA GLY A 514 32.41 -19.18 21.25
C GLY A 514 32.45 -19.92 22.61
N LEU A 515 33.46 -20.78 22.77
CA LEU A 515 33.65 -21.74 23.86
C LEU A 515 33.28 -21.27 25.29
N GLN A 516 33.52 -20.00 25.64
CA GLN A 516 33.21 -19.46 26.97
C GLN A 516 31.71 -19.28 27.22
N GLY A 517 30.95 -18.84 26.20
CA GLY A 517 29.48 -18.76 26.29
C GLY A 517 28.86 -20.15 26.38
N THR A 518 29.42 -21.11 25.63
CA THR A 518 28.95 -22.50 25.60
C THR A 518 29.04 -23.18 26.96
N ILE A 519 30.15 -23.04 27.69
CA ILE A 519 30.34 -23.71 28.99
C ILE A 519 29.37 -23.18 30.04
N PHE A 520 29.26 -21.85 30.16
CA PHE A 520 28.35 -21.22 31.13
C PHE A 520 26.88 -21.54 30.81
N TYR A 521 26.50 -21.44 29.54
CA TYR A 521 25.14 -21.74 29.08
C TYR A 521 24.77 -23.22 29.26
N THR A 522 25.70 -24.14 28.95
CA THR A 522 25.50 -25.59 29.16
C THR A 522 25.32 -25.92 30.63
N TRP A 523 26.11 -25.29 31.52
CA TRP A 523 25.98 -25.51 32.97
C TRP A 523 24.68 -24.94 33.55
N TRP A 524 24.31 -23.72 33.13
CA TRP A 524 23.06 -23.07 33.49
C TRP A 524 21.84 -23.89 33.07
N ILE A 525 21.84 -24.43 31.85
CA ILE A 525 20.76 -25.27 31.32
C ILE A 525 20.72 -26.64 32.02
N ALA A 526 21.88 -27.28 32.22
CA ALA A 526 21.93 -28.63 32.77
C ALA A 526 21.57 -28.67 34.26
N ASN A 527 21.96 -27.64 35.03
CA ASN A 527 21.76 -27.60 36.48
C ASN A 527 21.43 -26.17 36.97
N PRO A 528 20.24 -25.64 36.65
CA PRO A 528 19.88 -24.25 36.98
C PRO A 528 19.85 -24.00 38.48
N PHE A 529 19.30 -24.94 39.27
CA PHE A 529 19.27 -24.86 40.73
C PHE A 529 20.66 -24.86 41.34
N LEU A 530 21.55 -25.75 40.86
CA LEU A 530 22.92 -25.81 41.35
C LEU A 530 23.67 -24.52 41.00
N THR A 531 23.43 -23.97 39.81
CA THR A 531 24.07 -22.72 39.36
C THR A 531 23.60 -21.54 40.18
N LEU A 532 22.29 -21.43 40.45
CA LEU A 532 21.72 -20.40 41.32
C LEU A 532 22.26 -20.52 42.75
N LEU A 533 22.31 -21.74 43.31
CA LEU A 533 22.82 -21.99 44.65
C LEU A 533 24.33 -21.67 44.74
N THR A 534 25.09 -21.98 43.69
CA THR A 534 26.51 -21.64 43.56
C THR A 534 26.71 -20.12 43.45
N MET A 535 25.88 -19.42 42.66
CA MET A 535 25.93 -17.96 42.57
C MET A 535 25.58 -17.29 43.90
N VAL A 536 24.55 -17.75 44.60
CA VAL A 536 24.19 -17.27 45.94
C VAL A 536 25.31 -17.53 46.92
N PHE A 537 25.94 -18.70 46.86
CA PHE A 537 27.09 -19.05 47.70
C PHE A 537 28.31 -18.15 47.42
N ILE A 538 28.67 -17.94 46.15
CA ILE A 538 29.77 -17.06 45.74
C ILE A 538 29.48 -15.62 46.16
N ALA A 539 28.28 -15.11 45.90
CA ALA A 539 27.87 -13.76 46.31
C ALA A 539 27.94 -13.62 47.84
N SER A 540 27.44 -14.61 48.59
CA SER A 540 27.52 -14.62 50.05
C SER A 540 28.97 -14.61 50.53
N MET A 541 29.85 -15.37 49.89
CA MET A 541 31.29 -15.38 50.21
C MET A 541 31.96 -14.04 49.91
N ILE A 542 31.61 -13.39 48.81
CA ILE A 542 32.11 -12.05 48.46
C ILE A 542 31.66 -11.02 49.50
N VAL A 543 30.39 -11.05 49.91
CA VAL A 543 29.84 -10.16 50.95
C VAL A 543 30.53 -10.37 52.30
N ILE A 544 30.71 -11.63 52.71
CA ILE A 544 31.43 -11.98 53.94
C ILE A 544 32.88 -11.52 53.86
N GLY A 545 33.54 -11.73 52.72
CA GLY A 545 34.92 -11.27 52.47
C GLY A 545 35.04 -9.76 52.57
N LEU A 546 34.17 -9.00 51.90
CA LEU A 546 34.12 -7.54 51.94
C LEU A 546 33.83 -7.00 53.33
N THR A 547 32.88 -7.59 54.06
CA THR A 547 32.59 -7.18 55.44
C THR A 547 33.75 -7.46 56.39
N GLN A 548 34.47 -8.58 56.23
CA GLN A 548 35.70 -8.83 57.00
C GLN A 548 36.82 -7.86 56.64
N LEU A 549 36.98 -7.51 55.36
CA LEU A 549 37.99 -6.55 54.89
C LEU A 549 37.72 -5.13 55.41
N LEU A 550 36.45 -4.71 55.42
CA LEU A 550 36.01 -3.44 56.00
C LEU A 550 36.18 -3.43 57.53
N ARG A 551 36.01 -4.57 58.20
CA ARG A 551 36.19 -4.71 59.65
C ARG A 551 37.67 -4.72 60.08
N ARG A 552 38.61 -5.08 59.19
CA ARG A 552 40.06 -4.98 59.42
C ARG A 552 40.64 -3.59 59.17
N ARG A 553 39.91 -2.72 58.47
CA ARG A 553 40.31 -1.33 58.17
C ARG A 553 39.76 -0.31 59.19
N ARG A 554 38.84 -0.73 60.06
CA ARG A 554 38.48 -0.02 61.29
C ARG A 554 39.26 -0.63 62.43
#